data_AF-A0A3M1SKJ5-F1
#
_entry.id   AF-A0A3M1SKJ5-F1
#
_cell.length_a   1.000
_cell.length_b   1.000
_cell.length_c   1.000
_cell.angle_alpha   90.00
_cell.angle_beta   90.00
_cell.angle_gamma   90.00
#
_symmetry.space_group_name_H-M   'P 1'
#
loop_
_entity.id
_entity.type
_entity.pdbx_description
1 polymer ?
#
loop_
_entity_poly.entity_id
_entity_poly.type
_entity_poly.pdbx_seq_one_letter_code
_entity_poly.pdbx_strand_id
1 'polypeptide(L)'
;MSNVAFVFPGQGSQFVGMGKDFYHDFPAARRIFEQADETLGFSISKICFEGPAEVLTLTENTQPAILTTSVAIYEVIKAEGLLMPDFVAGHSLGEYTALVVAEAISFPDAVKVVRKRGRYMQEAVPVGVGAMAAILGLDISTVRQVCEEVEQNGKVCSPANINSQSQIVIAGDTEAVDKAINLLKQRGAKRAIKLNVSAPFHCKLMLPAQEKLSVDLKEIDFNDLKFPIVENISAEFNQSGERAREALIEQVSSPVRWAESVNKLIQKGVTTFVEIGPGKVLSGLIKQINRDVRCLNIEKTENLQELRRSL
;
A
#
# COMPACT_ATOMS: atom_id res chain seq x y z
N MET A 1 2.60 -12.94 -25.71
CA MET A 1 3.57 -12.62 -24.64
C MET A 1 2.77 -12.24 -23.42
N SER A 2 3.05 -12.84 -22.27
CA SER A 2 2.35 -12.55 -21.01
C SER A 2 2.96 -11.31 -20.36
N ASN A 3 2.16 -10.27 -20.13
CA ASN A 3 2.66 -9.09 -19.40
C ASN A 3 2.69 -9.38 -17.90
N VAL A 4 3.70 -8.86 -17.22
CA VAL A 4 3.94 -9.03 -15.79
C VAL A 4 3.78 -7.71 -15.06
N ALA A 5 2.99 -7.71 -13.98
CA ALA A 5 2.91 -6.59 -13.06
C ALA A 5 3.61 -6.92 -11.74
N PHE A 6 4.51 -6.05 -11.30
CA PHE A 6 5.01 -6.08 -9.92
C PHE A 6 4.07 -5.28 -9.03
N VAL A 7 3.65 -5.90 -7.92
CA VAL A 7 2.74 -5.27 -6.96
C VAL A 7 3.37 -5.21 -5.58
N PHE A 8 3.21 -4.07 -4.92
CA PHE A 8 3.88 -3.80 -3.64
C PHE A 8 2.87 -3.64 -2.51
N PRO A 9 3.01 -4.40 -1.40
CA PRO A 9 2.07 -4.39 -0.31
C PRO A 9 2.11 -3.08 0.49
N GLY A 10 1.02 -2.83 1.21
CA GLY A 10 0.88 -1.71 2.14
C GLY A 10 0.82 -2.19 3.60
N GLN A 11 0.45 -1.25 4.47
CA GLN A 11 0.27 -1.48 5.91
C GLN A 11 -0.67 -2.65 6.21
N GLY A 12 -0.32 -3.43 7.23
CA GLY A 12 -0.97 -4.69 7.59
C GLY A 12 -0.20 -5.93 7.13
N SER A 13 0.81 -5.75 6.27
CA SER A 13 1.62 -6.87 5.74
C SER A 13 2.94 -7.07 6.51
N GLN A 14 3.33 -6.11 7.35
CA GLN A 14 4.54 -6.18 8.16
C GLN A 14 4.49 -7.29 9.23
N PHE A 15 5.63 -7.91 9.48
CA PHE A 15 5.82 -8.85 10.59
C PHE A 15 7.28 -8.80 11.08
N VAL A 16 7.50 -9.14 12.35
CA VAL A 16 8.85 -9.22 12.92
C VAL A 16 9.60 -10.38 12.26
N GLY A 17 10.79 -10.10 11.74
CA GLY A 17 11.63 -11.03 10.97
C GLY A 17 11.59 -10.80 9.46
N MET A 18 10.76 -9.89 8.95
CA MET A 18 10.67 -9.64 7.51
C MET A 18 12.01 -9.14 6.91
N GLY A 19 12.37 -9.66 5.75
CA GLY A 19 13.59 -9.27 5.01
C GLY A 19 14.92 -9.73 5.63
N LYS A 20 14.90 -10.41 6.79
CA LYS A 20 16.12 -10.83 7.51
C LYS A 20 16.96 -11.86 6.74
N ASP A 21 16.30 -12.80 6.09
CA ASP A 21 16.93 -13.80 5.23
C ASP A 21 17.59 -13.14 4.01
N PHE A 22 16.88 -12.24 3.33
CA PHE A 22 17.44 -11.46 2.22
C PHE A 22 18.64 -10.61 2.65
N TYR A 23 18.56 -9.92 3.78
CA TYR A 23 19.64 -9.13 4.34
C TYR A 23 20.92 -9.96 4.60
N HIS A 24 20.74 -11.18 5.10
CA HIS A 24 21.84 -12.08 5.39
C HIS A 24 22.47 -12.64 4.11
N ASP A 25 21.63 -13.17 3.21
CA ASP A 25 22.07 -13.97 2.06
C ASP A 25 22.53 -13.13 0.87
N PHE A 26 22.03 -11.90 0.71
CA PHE A 26 22.26 -11.09 -0.49
C PHE A 26 22.86 -9.71 -0.21
N PRO A 27 24.05 -9.39 -0.76
CA PRO A 27 24.65 -8.06 -0.64
C PRO A 27 23.79 -6.92 -1.19
N ALA A 28 22.95 -7.18 -2.21
CA ALA A 28 22.04 -6.18 -2.75
C ALA A 28 20.97 -5.76 -1.73
N ALA A 29 20.33 -6.71 -1.05
CA ALA A 29 19.37 -6.43 0.01
C ALA A 29 20.03 -5.77 1.22
N ARG A 30 21.22 -6.25 1.63
CA ARG A 30 21.97 -5.69 2.76
C ARG A 30 22.20 -4.18 2.62
N ARG A 31 22.66 -3.75 1.44
CA ARG A 31 22.90 -2.33 1.12
C ARG A 31 21.65 -1.47 1.24
N ILE A 32 20.48 -1.99 0.86
CA ILE A 32 19.22 -1.25 0.96
C ILE A 32 18.82 -1.02 2.43
N PHE A 33 18.97 -2.02 3.29
CA PHE A 33 18.72 -1.84 4.73
C PHE A 33 19.75 -0.91 5.38
N GLU A 34 21.04 -1.03 5.05
CA GLU A 34 22.09 -0.13 5.55
C GLU A 34 21.83 1.32 5.13
N GLN A 35 21.45 1.53 3.87
CA GLN A 35 21.09 2.86 3.36
C GLN A 35 19.84 3.41 4.05
N ALA A 36 18.84 2.58 4.34
CA ALA A 36 17.66 3.00 5.09
C ALA A 36 18.02 3.43 6.51
N ASP A 37 18.84 2.64 7.21
CA ASP A 37 19.29 2.92 8.57
C ASP A 37 20.09 4.24 8.63
N GLU A 38 21.02 4.45 7.69
CA GLU A 38 21.78 5.69 7.56
C GLU A 38 20.87 6.89 7.28
N THR A 39 19.96 6.73 6.31
CA THR A 39 19.06 7.80 5.86
C THR A 39 18.08 8.24 6.96
N LEU A 40 17.63 7.30 7.79
CA LEU A 40 16.70 7.55 8.89
C LEU A 40 17.39 7.98 10.18
N GLY A 41 18.69 7.71 10.32
CA GLY A 41 19.47 8.01 11.54
C GLY A 41 19.20 7.04 12.70
N PHE A 42 18.50 5.93 12.44
CA PHE A 42 18.26 4.84 13.41
C PHE A 42 18.05 3.52 12.66
N SER A 43 18.19 2.41 13.36
CA SER A 43 18.11 1.09 12.74
C SER A 43 16.66 0.63 12.51
N ILE A 44 16.10 0.97 11.34
CA ILE A 44 14.81 0.41 10.90
C ILE A 44 14.95 -1.08 10.62
N SER A 45 16.13 -1.53 10.19
CA SER A 45 16.45 -2.94 10.00
C SER A 45 16.28 -3.74 11.30
N LYS A 46 16.77 -3.25 12.44
CA LYS A 46 16.56 -3.88 13.74
C LYS A 46 15.08 -4.00 14.11
N ILE A 47 14.29 -2.95 13.86
CA ILE A 47 12.83 -2.98 14.08
C ILE A 47 12.17 -4.04 13.19
N CYS A 48 12.58 -4.17 11.93
CA CYS A 48 12.08 -5.19 11.01
C CYS A 48 12.42 -6.60 11.50
N PHE A 49 13.66 -6.83 11.95
CA PHE A 49 14.18 -8.18 12.21
C PHE A 49 13.87 -8.70 13.62
N GLU A 50 13.83 -7.80 14.59
CA GLU A 50 13.77 -8.13 16.02
C GLU A 50 12.52 -7.56 16.70
N GLY A 51 11.90 -6.53 16.11
CA GLY A 51 10.74 -5.86 16.69
C GLY A 51 11.11 -4.94 17.86
N PRO A 52 10.25 -4.82 18.88
CA PRO A 52 9.05 -5.63 19.12
C PRO A 52 7.90 -5.26 18.17
N ALA A 53 6.88 -6.12 18.08
CA ALA A 53 5.81 -5.99 17.08
C ALA A 53 5.04 -4.67 17.23
N GLU A 54 4.77 -4.23 18.46
CA GLU A 54 4.10 -2.98 18.77
C GLU A 54 4.84 -1.75 18.20
N VAL A 55 6.17 -1.73 18.26
CA VAL A 55 7.00 -0.65 17.68
C VAL A 55 6.96 -0.71 16.16
N LEU A 56 7.04 -1.91 15.57
CA LEU A 56 6.95 -2.08 14.12
C LEU A 56 5.57 -1.67 13.59
N THR A 57 4.49 -1.90 14.34
CA THR A 57 3.11 -1.58 13.94
C THR A 57 2.76 -0.09 14.04
N LEU A 58 3.61 0.74 14.63
CA LEU A 58 3.44 2.19 14.55
C LEU A 58 3.56 2.61 13.09
N THR A 59 2.57 3.34 12.57
CA THR A 59 2.48 3.68 11.15
C THR A 59 3.75 4.40 10.65
N GLU A 60 4.34 5.24 11.48
CA GLU A 60 5.60 5.95 11.19
C GLU A 60 6.83 5.03 11.00
N ASN A 61 6.78 3.79 11.53
CA ASN A 61 7.81 2.76 11.35
C ASN A 61 7.38 1.73 10.31
N THR A 62 6.10 1.33 10.30
CA THR A 62 5.56 0.35 9.35
C THR A 62 5.81 0.78 7.91
N GLN A 63 5.57 2.04 7.57
CA GLN A 63 5.70 2.52 6.20
C GLN A 63 7.14 2.41 5.65
N PRO A 64 8.17 3.00 6.30
CA PRO A 64 9.55 2.84 5.83
C PRO A 64 10.03 1.38 5.92
N ALA A 65 9.55 0.59 6.88
CA ALA A 65 9.92 -0.81 7.02
C ALA A 65 9.44 -1.70 5.84
N ILE A 66 8.18 -1.55 5.43
CA ILE A 66 7.62 -2.27 4.28
C ILE A 66 8.30 -1.83 2.98
N LEU A 67 8.50 -0.52 2.80
CA LEU A 67 9.17 0.02 1.62
C LEU A 67 10.61 -0.52 1.52
N THR A 68 11.37 -0.47 2.61
CA THR A 68 12.76 -0.96 2.66
C THR A 68 12.82 -2.45 2.33
N THR A 69 11.96 -3.26 2.95
CA THR A 69 11.90 -4.70 2.69
C THR A 69 11.59 -5.01 1.23
N SER A 70 10.60 -4.32 0.66
CA SER A 70 10.15 -4.57 -0.71
C SER A 70 11.21 -4.14 -1.75
N VAL A 71 11.87 -2.99 -1.53
CA VAL A 71 12.98 -2.53 -2.39
C VAL A 71 14.20 -3.45 -2.26
N ALA A 72 14.51 -3.94 -1.05
CA ALA A 72 15.61 -4.88 -0.84
C ALA A 72 15.41 -6.19 -1.62
N ILE A 73 14.19 -6.73 -1.62
CA ILE A 73 13.84 -7.93 -2.41
C ILE A 73 13.92 -7.64 -3.91
N TYR A 74 13.39 -6.49 -4.36
CA TYR A 74 13.47 -6.08 -5.76
C TYR A 74 14.92 -5.96 -6.26
N GLU A 75 15.81 -5.34 -5.48
CA GLU A 75 17.22 -5.20 -5.85
C GLU A 75 17.94 -6.56 -5.95
N VAL A 76 17.50 -7.57 -5.18
CA VAL A 76 17.99 -8.94 -5.36
C VAL A 76 17.47 -9.55 -6.66
N ILE A 77 16.17 -9.43 -6.96
CA ILE A 77 15.57 -9.90 -8.23
C ILE A 77 16.29 -9.29 -9.43
N LYS A 78 16.59 -7.98 -9.37
CA LYS A 78 17.30 -7.23 -10.41
C LYS A 78 18.76 -7.66 -10.53
N ALA A 79 19.49 -7.78 -9.42
CA ALA A 79 20.91 -8.18 -9.43
C ALA A 79 21.12 -9.62 -9.92
N GLU A 80 20.17 -10.51 -9.64
CA GLU A 80 20.17 -11.91 -10.11
C GLU A 80 19.67 -12.05 -11.56
N GLY A 81 19.22 -10.95 -12.19
CA GLY A 81 18.73 -10.95 -13.58
C GLY A 81 17.45 -11.78 -13.77
N LEU A 82 16.59 -11.88 -12.75
CA LEU A 82 15.49 -12.84 -12.75
C LEU A 82 14.26 -12.39 -13.54
N LEU A 83 13.71 -11.21 -13.27
CA LEU A 83 12.49 -10.75 -13.94
C LEU A 83 12.36 -9.24 -13.81
N MET A 84 11.85 -8.59 -14.85
CA MET A 84 11.50 -7.17 -14.84
C MET A 84 9.99 -7.00 -15.09
N PRO A 85 9.34 -6.00 -14.48
CA PRO A 85 7.93 -5.75 -14.71
C PRO A 85 7.70 -5.02 -16.04
N ASP A 86 6.55 -5.27 -16.65
CA ASP A 86 5.98 -4.38 -17.68
C ASP A 86 5.19 -3.23 -17.04
N PHE A 87 4.65 -3.47 -15.83
CA PHE A 87 3.85 -2.51 -15.06
C PHE A 87 4.15 -2.62 -13.57
N VAL A 88 3.98 -1.50 -12.85
CA VAL A 88 4.05 -1.49 -11.40
C VAL A 88 2.73 -0.99 -10.80
N ALA A 89 2.39 -1.46 -9.60
CA ALA A 89 1.33 -0.89 -8.79
C ALA A 89 1.63 -1.16 -7.32
N GLY A 90 1.00 -0.42 -6.42
CA GLY A 90 1.10 -0.76 -5.02
C GLY A 90 -0.09 -0.26 -4.24
N HIS A 91 -0.30 -0.83 -3.06
CA HIS A 91 -1.46 -0.51 -2.23
C HIS A 91 -1.10 0.54 -1.19
N SER A 92 -1.64 1.76 -1.33
CA SER A 92 -1.36 2.90 -0.47
C SER A 92 0.14 3.19 -0.37
N LEU A 93 0.79 2.80 0.73
CA LEU A 93 2.26 2.85 0.89
C LEU A 93 3.00 2.14 -0.25
N GLY A 94 2.46 1.03 -0.75
CA GLY A 94 3.06 0.30 -1.87
C GLY A 94 3.25 1.16 -3.12
N GLU A 95 2.46 2.23 -3.31
CA GLU A 95 2.62 3.14 -4.46
C GLU A 95 3.97 3.88 -4.42
N TYR A 96 4.47 4.23 -3.23
CA TYR A 96 5.82 4.79 -3.06
C TYR A 96 6.90 3.77 -3.43
N THR A 97 6.69 2.50 -3.05
CA THR A 97 7.62 1.42 -3.41
C THR A 97 7.65 1.21 -4.92
N ALA A 98 6.47 1.20 -5.56
CA ALA A 98 6.34 1.12 -7.02
C ALA A 98 7.07 2.28 -7.71
N LEU A 99 7.00 3.49 -7.18
CA LEU A 99 7.69 4.67 -7.72
C LEU A 99 9.21 4.60 -7.57
N VAL A 100 9.73 4.04 -6.48
CA VAL A 100 11.17 3.74 -6.35
C VAL A 100 11.60 2.72 -7.40
N VAL A 101 10.84 1.63 -7.56
CA VAL A 101 11.14 0.57 -8.54
C VAL A 101 11.06 1.09 -9.98
N ALA A 102 10.15 2.01 -10.26
CA ALA A 102 10.02 2.70 -11.54
C ALA A 102 11.03 3.85 -11.73
N GLU A 103 11.97 4.03 -10.81
CA GLU A 103 13.04 5.04 -10.86
C GLU A 103 12.52 6.50 -10.85
N ALA A 104 11.27 6.70 -10.40
CA ALA A 104 10.63 8.01 -10.35
C ALA A 104 11.13 8.85 -9.17
N ILE A 105 11.34 8.21 -8.01
CA ILE A 105 11.85 8.84 -6.80
C ILE A 105 13.04 8.04 -6.26
N SER A 106 14.01 8.72 -5.64
CA SER A 106 15.15 8.05 -5.02
C SER A 106 14.70 7.24 -3.79
N PHE A 107 15.36 6.13 -3.52
CA PHE A 107 15.08 5.33 -2.31
C PHE A 107 15.29 6.13 -0.99
N PRO A 108 16.38 6.92 -0.82
CA PRO A 108 16.56 7.75 0.37
C PRO A 108 15.45 8.78 0.59
N ASP A 109 14.94 9.40 -0.47
CA ASP A 109 13.85 10.36 -0.35
C ASP A 109 12.54 9.66 -0.03
N ALA A 110 12.29 8.52 -0.69
CA ALA A 110 11.12 7.69 -0.43
C ALA A 110 11.05 7.24 1.03
N VAL A 111 12.15 6.71 1.60
CA VAL A 111 12.15 6.21 2.99
C VAL A 111 11.94 7.35 4.01
N LYS A 112 12.52 8.54 3.75
CA LYS A 112 12.27 9.75 4.58
C LYS A 112 10.82 10.20 4.51
N VAL A 113 10.27 10.32 3.31
CA VAL A 113 8.93 10.89 3.13
C VAL A 113 7.84 9.94 3.61
N VAL A 114 7.99 8.62 3.44
CA VAL A 114 6.98 7.67 3.95
C VAL A 114 7.00 7.58 5.49
N ARG A 115 8.15 7.81 6.12
CA ARG A 115 8.22 7.97 7.58
C ARG A 115 7.43 9.19 8.04
N LYS A 116 7.64 10.35 7.39
CA LYS A 116 6.87 11.58 7.65
C LYS A 116 5.38 11.38 7.38
N ARG A 117 5.01 10.75 6.25
CA ARG A 117 3.64 10.37 5.89
C ARG A 117 2.98 9.56 7.01
N GLY A 118 3.66 8.53 7.50
CA GLY A 118 3.12 7.70 8.58
C GLY A 118 2.85 8.49 9.87
N ARG A 119 3.76 9.40 10.24
CA ARG A 119 3.57 10.31 11.37
C ARG A 119 2.41 11.28 11.14
N TYR A 120 2.36 11.97 10.00
CA TYR A 120 1.31 12.95 9.72
C TYR A 120 -0.09 12.33 9.69
N MET A 121 -0.22 11.13 9.09
CA MET A 121 -1.50 10.43 9.06
C MET A 121 -1.97 10.01 10.47
N GLN A 122 -1.04 9.67 11.36
CA GLN A 122 -1.35 9.35 12.74
C GLN A 122 -1.72 10.58 13.58
N GLU A 123 -1.11 11.74 13.30
CA GLU A 123 -1.38 13.02 13.97
C GLU A 123 -2.58 13.79 13.40
N ALA A 124 -3.11 13.38 12.25
CA ALA A 124 -4.14 14.12 11.51
C ALA A 124 -5.44 14.32 12.31
N VAL A 125 -5.78 13.35 13.16
CA VAL A 125 -6.94 13.42 14.06
C VAL A 125 -6.56 12.99 15.47
N PRO A 126 -7.22 13.54 16.51
CA PRO A 126 -7.02 13.06 17.87
C PRO A 126 -7.41 11.58 18.02
N VAL A 127 -6.72 10.86 18.91
CA VAL A 127 -6.99 9.45 19.19
C VAL A 127 -8.46 9.24 19.56
N GLY A 128 -9.09 8.24 18.93
CA GLY A 128 -10.50 7.89 19.15
C GLY A 128 -11.52 8.69 18.34
N VAL A 129 -11.12 9.80 17.71
CA VAL A 129 -12.04 10.60 16.86
C VAL A 129 -12.36 9.87 15.56
N GLY A 130 -11.37 9.20 14.97
CA GLY A 130 -11.52 8.46 13.72
C GLY A 130 -11.50 6.95 13.89
N ALA A 131 -12.14 6.25 12.97
CA ALA A 131 -12.13 4.80 12.87
C ALA A 131 -12.09 4.31 11.42
N MET A 132 -11.77 3.04 11.26
CA MET A 132 -11.94 2.30 10.01
C MET A 132 -12.67 0.98 10.26
N ALA A 133 -13.37 0.47 9.26
CA ALA A 133 -14.03 -0.82 9.33
C ALA A 133 -13.96 -1.59 8.01
N ALA A 134 -13.67 -2.89 8.07
CA ALA A 134 -13.73 -3.79 6.93
C ALA A 134 -15.15 -4.35 6.77
N ILE A 135 -15.69 -4.20 5.58
CA ILE A 135 -17.03 -4.61 5.15
C ILE A 135 -16.86 -5.72 4.14
N LEU A 136 -17.41 -6.91 4.45
CA LEU A 136 -17.31 -8.10 3.62
C LEU A 136 -18.69 -8.53 3.11
N GLY A 137 -18.75 -8.85 1.81
CA GLY A 137 -19.93 -9.42 1.18
C GLY A 137 -20.95 -8.42 0.64
N LEU A 138 -20.60 -7.13 0.55
CA LEU A 138 -21.41 -6.11 -0.13
C LEU A 138 -20.59 -5.44 -1.22
N ASP A 139 -21.30 -4.97 -2.25
CA ASP A 139 -20.73 -4.20 -3.35
C ASP A 139 -20.53 -2.73 -2.95
N ILE A 140 -19.75 -2.02 -3.78
CA ILE A 140 -19.37 -0.63 -3.51
C ILE A 140 -20.53 0.36 -3.57
N SER A 141 -21.58 0.09 -4.37
CA SER A 141 -22.72 1.00 -4.46
C SER A 141 -23.55 0.98 -3.17
N THR A 142 -23.81 -0.21 -2.62
CA THR A 142 -24.48 -0.37 -1.34
C THR A 142 -23.66 0.26 -0.20
N VAL A 143 -22.33 0.07 -0.19
CA VAL A 143 -21.48 0.66 0.84
C VAL A 143 -21.45 2.19 0.75
N ARG A 144 -21.35 2.77 -0.46
CA ARG A 144 -21.40 4.22 -0.66
C ARG A 144 -22.73 4.83 -0.19
N GLN A 145 -23.85 4.21 -0.55
CA GLN A 145 -25.16 4.67 -0.10
C GLN A 145 -25.26 4.74 1.43
N VAL A 146 -24.77 3.71 2.14
CA VAL A 146 -24.79 3.75 3.60
C VAL A 146 -23.83 4.80 4.17
N CYS A 147 -22.65 4.96 3.58
CA CYS A 147 -21.73 6.04 3.97
C CYS A 147 -22.39 7.42 3.84
N GLU A 148 -23.08 7.69 2.72
CA GLU A 148 -23.83 8.93 2.50
C GLU A 148 -25.00 9.09 3.49
N GLU A 149 -25.73 8.01 3.80
CA GLU A 149 -26.82 8.02 4.78
C GLU A 149 -26.33 8.43 6.19
N VAL A 150 -25.10 8.04 6.57
CA VAL A 150 -24.50 8.37 7.88
C VAL A 150 -23.65 9.64 7.88
N GLU A 151 -23.30 10.18 6.70
CA GLU A 151 -22.57 11.45 6.53
C GLU A 151 -23.51 12.64 6.82
N GLN A 152 -24.01 12.72 8.06
CA GLN A 152 -24.91 13.78 8.54
C GLN A 152 -24.19 14.69 9.55
N ASN A 153 -24.65 15.94 9.66
CA ASN A 153 -24.16 16.91 10.67
C ASN A 153 -22.63 17.13 10.65
N GLY A 154 -22.01 17.06 9.46
CA GLY A 154 -20.57 17.27 9.29
C GLY A 154 -19.69 16.10 9.73
N LYS A 155 -20.27 14.93 10.03
CA LYS A 155 -19.52 13.68 10.28
C LYS A 155 -19.10 13.02 8.98
N VAL A 156 -17.86 12.58 8.88
CA VAL A 156 -17.29 11.92 7.70
C VAL A 156 -17.50 10.41 7.81
N CYS A 157 -17.94 9.77 6.73
CA CYS A 157 -17.81 8.33 6.51
C CYS A 157 -17.73 8.07 5.02
N SER A 158 -16.71 7.34 4.56
CA SER A 158 -16.54 7.06 3.13
C SER A 158 -15.77 5.76 2.91
N PRO A 159 -15.92 5.12 1.73
CA PRO A 159 -15.00 4.07 1.33
C PRO A 159 -13.56 4.59 1.29
N ALA A 160 -12.65 3.85 1.92
CA ALA A 160 -11.23 4.13 2.06
C ALA A 160 -10.38 3.16 1.22
N ASN A 161 -10.76 1.87 1.18
CA ASN A 161 -10.12 0.90 0.29
C ASN A 161 -11.18 0.07 -0.43
N ILE A 162 -11.10 0.00 -1.75
CA ILE A 162 -11.97 -0.82 -2.60
C ILE A 162 -11.12 -2.00 -3.06
N ASN A 163 -10.97 -3.01 -2.19
CA ASN A 163 -9.96 -4.06 -2.31
C ASN A 163 -10.38 -5.20 -3.26
N SER A 164 -11.67 -5.53 -3.29
CA SER A 164 -12.26 -6.48 -4.24
C SER A 164 -13.75 -6.20 -4.38
N GLN A 165 -14.46 -6.97 -5.23
CA GLN A 165 -15.91 -6.83 -5.42
C GLN A 165 -16.71 -7.00 -4.12
N SER A 166 -16.13 -7.64 -3.11
CA SER A 166 -16.80 -7.93 -1.83
C SER A 166 -15.98 -7.59 -0.60
N GLN A 167 -14.87 -6.86 -0.73
CA GLN A 167 -14.05 -6.43 0.39
C GLN A 167 -13.77 -4.94 0.26
N ILE A 168 -14.45 -4.16 1.10
CA ILE A 168 -14.33 -2.69 1.14
C ILE A 168 -13.98 -2.28 2.55
N VAL A 169 -13.09 -1.32 2.70
CA VAL A 169 -12.82 -0.67 3.99
C VAL A 169 -13.47 0.70 3.94
N ILE A 170 -14.20 1.07 5.00
CA ILE A 170 -14.71 2.43 5.21
C ILE A 170 -13.90 3.13 6.28
N ALA A 171 -13.81 4.46 6.22
CA ALA A 171 -13.13 5.30 7.21
C ALA A 171 -13.86 6.62 7.43
N GLY A 172 -13.68 7.21 8.61
CA GLY A 172 -14.30 8.48 8.97
C GLY A 172 -14.36 8.69 10.48
N ASP A 173 -15.29 9.53 10.92
CA ASP A 173 -15.59 9.73 12.33
C ASP A 173 -16.03 8.39 12.97
N THR A 174 -15.55 8.12 14.18
CA THR A 174 -15.86 6.89 14.92
C THR A 174 -17.36 6.62 15.01
N GLU A 175 -18.15 7.64 15.35
CA GLU A 175 -19.60 7.51 15.48
C GLU A 175 -20.28 7.16 14.14
N ALA A 176 -19.85 7.80 13.04
CA ALA A 176 -20.44 7.54 11.73
C ALA A 176 -20.06 6.15 11.21
N VAL A 177 -18.80 5.73 11.40
CA VAL A 177 -18.34 4.38 11.08
C VAL A 177 -19.11 3.32 11.88
N ASP A 178 -19.33 3.54 13.18
CA ASP A 178 -20.07 2.60 14.03
C ASP A 178 -21.55 2.49 13.60
N LYS A 179 -22.19 3.61 13.20
CA LYS A 179 -23.52 3.60 12.59
C LYS A 179 -23.54 2.85 11.26
N ALA A 180 -22.56 3.11 10.38
CA ALA A 180 -22.44 2.44 9.10
C ALA A 180 -22.28 0.92 9.25
N ILE A 181 -21.48 0.45 10.22
CA ILE A 181 -21.35 -0.99 10.53
C ILE A 181 -22.72 -1.62 10.81
N ASN A 182 -23.55 -0.96 11.61
CA ASN A 182 -24.87 -1.49 11.97
C ASN A 182 -25.83 -1.52 10.77
N LEU A 183 -25.88 -0.44 10.00
CA LEU A 183 -26.70 -0.37 8.78
C LEU A 183 -26.25 -1.38 7.72
N LEU A 184 -24.94 -1.52 7.51
CA LEU A 184 -24.39 -2.48 6.53
C LEU A 184 -24.71 -3.93 6.91
N LYS A 185 -24.70 -4.27 8.22
CA LYS A 185 -25.17 -5.58 8.68
C LYS A 185 -26.65 -5.80 8.36
N GLN A 186 -27.49 -4.79 8.56
CA GLN A 186 -28.92 -4.86 8.19
C GLN A 186 -29.12 -4.97 6.67
N ARG A 187 -28.24 -4.38 5.87
CA ARG A 187 -28.21 -4.47 4.40
C ARG A 187 -27.58 -5.76 3.86
N GLY A 188 -27.20 -6.71 4.74
CA GLY A 188 -26.74 -8.04 4.34
C GLY A 188 -25.22 -8.23 4.28
N ALA A 189 -24.42 -7.34 4.89
CA ALA A 189 -22.99 -7.58 5.05
C ALA A 189 -22.74 -8.90 5.80
N LYS A 190 -21.92 -9.78 5.21
CA LYS A 190 -21.50 -11.03 5.88
C LYS A 190 -20.73 -10.74 7.16
N ARG A 191 -19.84 -9.73 7.10
CA ARG A 191 -19.07 -9.24 8.24
C ARG A 191 -18.89 -7.72 8.08
N ALA A 192 -18.95 -7.00 9.19
CA ALA A 192 -18.58 -5.59 9.27
C ALA A 192 -17.81 -5.39 10.58
N ILE A 193 -16.50 -5.16 10.48
CA ILE A 193 -15.54 -5.30 11.58
C ILE A 193 -14.71 -4.04 11.70
N LYS A 194 -14.72 -3.43 12.88
CA LYS A 194 -13.85 -2.30 13.21
C LYS A 194 -12.39 -2.76 13.21
N LEU A 195 -11.54 -2.01 12.52
CA LEU A 195 -10.12 -2.31 12.41
C LEU A 195 -9.37 -1.74 13.62
N ASN A 196 -8.34 -2.46 14.08
CA ASN A 196 -7.45 -1.98 15.12
C ASN A 196 -6.39 -1.05 14.50
N VAL A 197 -6.82 0.17 14.18
CA VAL A 197 -5.97 1.21 13.58
C VAL A 197 -6.11 2.51 14.35
N SER A 198 -5.07 3.34 14.32
CA SER A 198 -5.00 4.57 15.10
C SER A 198 -5.65 5.78 14.43
N ALA A 199 -5.98 5.69 13.13
CA ALA A 199 -6.46 6.83 12.35
C ALA A 199 -7.40 6.41 11.19
N PRO A 200 -8.27 7.32 10.71
CA PRO A 200 -9.22 7.08 9.62
C PRO A 200 -8.56 7.38 8.26
N PHE A 201 -7.69 6.48 7.80
CA PHE A 201 -6.92 6.68 6.58
C PHE A 201 -7.82 6.77 5.32
N HIS A 202 -7.34 7.48 4.29
CA HIS A 202 -7.98 7.54 2.97
C HIS A 202 -9.42 8.13 2.97
N CYS A 203 -9.65 9.13 3.81
CA CYS A 203 -10.87 9.93 3.79
C CYS A 203 -10.56 11.42 4.05
N LYS A 204 -11.59 12.27 3.94
CA LYS A 204 -11.49 13.73 4.12
C LYS A 204 -10.82 14.16 5.44
N LEU A 205 -10.88 13.34 6.50
CA LEU A 205 -10.22 13.63 7.77
C LEU A 205 -8.68 13.64 7.68
N MET A 206 -8.11 13.12 6.60
CA MET A 206 -6.66 13.13 6.35
C MET A 206 -6.17 14.37 5.59
N LEU A 207 -7.03 15.34 5.26
CA LEU A 207 -6.62 16.59 4.60
C LEU A 207 -5.45 17.31 5.32
N PRO A 208 -5.41 17.42 6.66
CA PRO A 208 -4.24 18.02 7.35
C PRO A 208 -2.93 17.25 7.11
N ALA A 209 -2.98 15.92 7.00
CA ALA A 209 -1.80 15.12 6.66
C ALA A 209 -1.38 15.32 5.20
N GLN A 210 -2.34 15.43 4.29
CA GLN A 210 -2.10 15.73 2.88
C GLN A 210 -1.41 17.09 2.71
N GLU A 211 -1.86 18.14 3.42
CA GLU A 211 -1.23 19.46 3.36
C GLU A 211 0.23 19.44 3.81
N LYS A 212 0.52 18.79 4.95
CA LYS A 212 1.89 18.62 5.44
C LYS A 212 2.75 17.82 4.46
N LEU A 213 2.22 16.71 3.94
CA LEU A 213 2.93 15.84 3.01
C LEU A 213 3.19 16.52 1.66
N SER A 214 2.30 17.41 1.22
CA SER A 214 2.46 18.19 -0.01
C SER A 214 3.74 19.03 0.00
N VAL A 215 4.10 19.59 1.16
CA VAL A 215 5.34 20.36 1.32
C VAL A 215 6.55 19.43 1.09
N ASP A 216 6.60 18.30 1.79
CA ASP A 216 7.72 17.36 1.67
C ASP A 216 7.83 16.76 0.25
N LEU A 217 6.71 16.44 -0.41
CA LEU A 217 6.71 15.87 -1.76
C LEU A 217 7.13 16.87 -2.85
N LYS A 218 6.98 18.18 -2.60
CA LYS A 218 7.45 19.23 -3.53
C LYS A 218 8.96 19.45 -3.45
N GLU A 219 9.61 19.00 -2.38
CA GLU A 219 11.06 19.07 -2.21
C GLU A 219 11.80 17.87 -2.85
N ILE A 220 11.06 16.85 -3.30
CA ILE A 220 11.62 15.64 -3.91
C ILE A 220 11.61 15.80 -5.43
N ASP A 221 12.70 15.38 -6.07
CA ASP A 221 12.79 15.26 -7.52
C ASP A 221 11.98 14.04 -8.00
N PHE A 222 11.10 14.26 -8.97
CA PHE A 222 10.32 13.22 -9.62
C PHE A 222 10.73 13.10 -11.09
N ASN A 223 11.28 11.95 -11.45
CA ASN A 223 11.56 11.56 -12.83
C ASN A 223 10.33 10.89 -13.47
N ASP A 224 10.27 10.92 -14.79
CA ASP A 224 9.33 10.08 -15.53
C ASP A 224 9.63 8.59 -15.30
N LEU A 225 8.56 7.81 -15.22
CA LEU A 225 8.61 6.44 -14.74
C LEU A 225 9.11 5.51 -15.85
N LYS A 226 10.13 4.71 -15.50
CA LYS A 226 10.66 3.64 -16.36
C LYS A 226 9.61 2.57 -16.67
N PHE A 227 8.76 2.26 -15.71
CA PHE A 227 7.63 1.32 -15.85
C PHE A 227 6.33 2.06 -15.55
N PRO A 228 5.29 1.96 -16.40
CA PRO A 228 4.00 2.56 -16.11
C PRO A 228 3.43 2.08 -14.76
N ILE A 229 2.97 3.03 -13.96
CA ILE A 229 2.26 2.76 -12.70
C ILE A 229 0.76 2.81 -12.91
N VAL A 230 -0.01 2.04 -12.14
CA VAL A 230 -1.46 2.27 -11.98
C VAL A 230 -1.72 2.96 -10.65
N GLU A 231 -2.17 4.21 -10.71
CA GLU A 231 -2.39 5.06 -9.54
C GLU A 231 -3.58 4.58 -8.71
N ASN A 232 -3.50 4.73 -7.38
CA ASN A 232 -4.61 4.33 -6.50
C ASN A 232 -5.85 5.21 -6.65
N ILE A 233 -5.68 6.49 -6.92
CA ILE A 233 -6.77 7.47 -6.92
C ILE A 233 -7.61 7.43 -8.21
N SER A 234 -6.96 7.25 -9.35
CA SER A 234 -7.59 7.28 -10.68
C SER A 234 -7.88 5.88 -11.21
N ALA A 235 -7.11 4.87 -10.75
CA ALA A 235 -7.02 3.55 -11.37
C ALA A 235 -6.60 3.61 -12.86
N GLU A 236 -5.92 4.69 -13.25
CA GLU A 236 -5.40 4.90 -14.59
C GLU A 236 -3.87 4.72 -14.63
N PHE A 237 -3.36 4.46 -15.83
CA PHE A 237 -1.93 4.37 -16.07
C PHE A 237 -1.29 5.75 -16.05
N ASN A 238 -0.11 5.84 -15.43
CA ASN A 238 0.72 7.04 -15.43
C ASN A 238 2.18 6.67 -15.72
N GLN A 239 2.87 7.53 -16.46
CA GLN A 239 4.32 7.51 -16.65
C GLN A 239 5.01 8.85 -16.36
N SER A 240 4.25 9.89 -16.00
CA SER A 240 4.78 11.21 -15.67
C SER A 240 5.12 11.32 -14.19
N GLY A 241 6.35 11.77 -13.91
CA GLY A 241 6.82 12.03 -12.54
C GLY A 241 6.02 13.15 -11.86
N GLU A 242 5.70 14.22 -12.59
CA GLU A 242 4.90 15.33 -12.08
C GLU A 242 3.51 14.86 -11.63
N ARG A 243 2.84 14.09 -12.48
CA ARG A 243 1.53 13.53 -12.16
C ARG A 243 1.60 12.54 -10.99
N ALA A 244 2.67 11.75 -10.88
CA ALA A 244 2.86 10.83 -9.75
C ALA A 244 2.96 11.58 -8.42
N ARG A 245 3.66 12.72 -8.38
CA ARG A 245 3.72 13.59 -7.20
C ARG A 245 2.35 14.09 -6.78
N GLU A 246 1.55 14.58 -7.72
CA GLU A 246 0.18 15.05 -7.45
C GLU A 246 -0.70 13.92 -6.93
N ALA A 247 -0.62 12.74 -7.57
CA ALA A 247 -1.37 11.57 -7.17
C ALA A 247 -1.06 11.15 -5.73
N LEU A 248 0.21 11.14 -5.33
CA LEU A 248 0.62 10.83 -3.95
C LEU A 248 0.07 11.81 -2.91
N ILE A 249 -0.02 13.11 -3.26
CA ILE A 249 -0.61 14.13 -2.38
C ILE A 249 -2.09 13.81 -2.16
N GLU A 250 -2.85 13.65 -3.24
CA GLU A 250 -4.29 13.37 -3.21
C GLU A 250 -4.62 12.01 -2.55
N GLN A 251 -3.76 11.00 -2.72
CA GLN A 251 -3.95 9.63 -2.23
C GLN A 251 -4.19 9.56 -0.72
N VAL A 252 -3.61 10.47 0.05
CA VAL A 252 -3.68 10.45 1.52
C VAL A 252 -5.11 10.61 2.04
N SER A 253 -5.93 11.43 1.37
CA SER A 253 -7.32 11.71 1.74
C SER A 253 -8.36 11.07 0.82
N SER A 254 -7.89 10.31 -0.18
CA SER A 254 -8.72 9.70 -1.23
C SER A 254 -8.72 8.16 -1.14
N PRO A 255 -9.79 7.49 -1.61
CA PRO A 255 -9.87 6.04 -1.60
C PRO A 255 -8.81 5.37 -2.45
N VAL A 256 -8.31 4.22 -1.98
CA VAL A 256 -7.49 3.29 -2.76
C VAL A 256 -8.39 2.41 -3.63
N ARG A 257 -8.39 2.62 -4.95
CA ARG A 257 -9.23 1.90 -5.92
C ARG A 257 -8.57 0.61 -6.43
N TRP A 258 -8.07 -0.21 -5.52
CA TRP A 258 -7.26 -1.40 -5.82
C TRP A 258 -7.94 -2.39 -6.78
N ALA A 259 -9.23 -2.69 -6.58
CA ALA A 259 -9.97 -3.60 -7.45
C ALA A 259 -10.04 -3.08 -8.89
N GLU A 260 -10.19 -1.77 -9.07
CA GLU A 260 -10.20 -1.14 -10.38
C GLU A 260 -8.80 -1.15 -10.99
N SER A 261 -7.75 -0.85 -10.21
CA SER A 261 -6.36 -0.91 -10.65
C SER A 261 -5.96 -2.29 -11.18
N VAL A 262 -6.32 -3.36 -10.46
CA VAL A 262 -6.04 -4.75 -10.88
C VAL A 262 -6.82 -5.09 -12.16
N ASN A 263 -8.10 -4.73 -12.24
CA ASN A 263 -8.87 -4.95 -13.46
C ASN A 263 -8.29 -4.20 -14.66
N LYS A 264 -7.78 -2.98 -14.46
CA LYS A 264 -7.12 -2.19 -15.51
C LYS A 264 -5.85 -2.88 -16.02
N LEU A 265 -5.04 -3.44 -15.12
CA LEU A 265 -3.85 -4.24 -15.48
C LEU A 265 -4.23 -5.47 -16.30
N ILE A 266 -5.27 -6.20 -15.89
CA ILE A 266 -5.77 -7.38 -16.61
C ILE A 266 -6.28 -6.99 -18.01
N GLN A 267 -7.03 -5.90 -18.12
CA GLN A 267 -7.50 -5.37 -19.41
C GLN A 267 -6.33 -4.95 -20.33
N LYS A 268 -5.17 -4.60 -19.75
CA LYS A 268 -3.92 -4.31 -20.47
C LYS A 268 -3.10 -5.56 -20.81
N GLY A 269 -3.64 -6.75 -20.56
CA GLY A 269 -3.00 -8.03 -20.91
C GLY A 269 -2.05 -8.58 -19.83
N VAL A 270 -2.06 -8.03 -18.61
CA VAL A 270 -1.32 -8.62 -17.49
C VAL A 270 -1.95 -9.95 -17.10
N THR A 271 -1.16 -11.02 -17.18
CA THR A 271 -1.59 -12.37 -16.79
C THR A 271 -0.85 -12.89 -15.56
N THR A 272 0.25 -12.23 -15.18
CA THR A 272 1.06 -12.61 -14.02
C THR A 272 1.30 -11.40 -13.12
N PHE A 273 0.96 -11.55 -11.84
CA PHE A 273 1.24 -10.58 -10.80
C PHE A 273 2.31 -11.15 -9.87
N VAL A 274 3.31 -10.35 -9.53
CA VAL A 274 4.37 -10.70 -8.57
C VAL A 274 4.27 -9.74 -7.38
N GLU A 275 3.78 -10.23 -6.25
CA GLU A 275 3.77 -9.48 -5.00
C GLU A 275 5.15 -9.54 -4.36
N ILE A 276 5.81 -8.38 -4.27
CA ILE A 276 7.18 -8.26 -3.75
C ILE A 276 7.13 -7.49 -2.44
N GLY A 277 7.55 -8.14 -1.35
CA GLY A 277 7.50 -7.56 -0.02
C GLY A 277 6.93 -8.52 1.02
N PRO A 278 6.73 -8.03 2.26
CA PRO A 278 6.23 -8.86 3.34
C PRO A 278 4.75 -9.22 3.14
N GLY A 279 4.37 -10.44 3.48
CA GLY A 279 3.00 -10.93 3.38
C GLY A 279 2.60 -11.35 1.97
N LYS A 280 1.37 -11.83 1.85
CA LYS A 280 0.73 -12.27 0.59
C LYS A 280 -0.67 -11.70 0.41
N VAL A 281 -0.90 -10.51 0.97
CA VAL A 281 -2.23 -9.89 1.08
C VAL A 281 -2.75 -9.55 -0.31
N LEU A 282 -1.92 -8.93 -1.16
CA LEU A 282 -2.34 -8.50 -2.50
C LEU A 282 -2.61 -9.69 -3.40
N SER A 283 -1.82 -10.76 -3.32
CA SER A 283 -2.07 -12.02 -4.05
C SER A 283 -3.45 -12.58 -3.70
N GLY A 284 -3.82 -12.55 -2.41
CA GLY A 284 -5.17 -12.93 -1.96
C GLY A 284 -6.27 -12.05 -2.55
N LEU A 285 -6.09 -10.72 -2.54
CA LEU A 285 -7.05 -9.77 -3.11
C LEU A 285 -7.19 -9.92 -4.63
N ILE A 286 -6.07 -10.06 -5.34
CA ILE A 286 -6.05 -10.27 -6.80
C ILE A 286 -6.82 -11.55 -7.15
N LYS A 287 -6.61 -12.65 -6.41
CA LYS A 287 -7.37 -13.90 -6.62
C LYS A 287 -8.86 -13.79 -6.31
N GLN A 288 -9.28 -12.86 -5.45
CA GLN A 288 -10.70 -12.56 -5.27
C GLN A 288 -11.27 -11.80 -6.48
N ILE A 289 -10.47 -10.93 -7.10
CA ILE A 289 -10.87 -10.13 -8.27
C ILE A 289 -10.93 -10.99 -9.53
N ASN A 290 -9.91 -11.79 -9.78
CA ASN A 290 -9.80 -12.70 -10.92
C ASN A 290 -9.00 -13.94 -10.53
N ARG A 291 -9.58 -15.14 -10.70
CA ARG A 291 -8.94 -16.41 -10.31
C ARG A 291 -7.97 -16.94 -11.34
N ASP A 292 -8.10 -16.52 -12.60
CA ASP A 292 -7.41 -17.07 -13.76
C ASP A 292 -6.00 -16.49 -13.93
N VAL A 293 -5.74 -15.28 -13.40
CA VAL A 293 -4.41 -14.68 -13.41
C VAL A 293 -3.45 -15.45 -12.50
N ARG A 294 -2.18 -15.53 -12.87
CA ARG A 294 -1.13 -16.10 -12.03
C ARG A 294 -0.70 -15.08 -10.97
N CYS A 295 -0.54 -15.52 -9.72
CA CYS A 295 0.04 -14.71 -8.65
C CYS A 295 1.26 -15.43 -8.09
N LEU A 296 2.39 -14.75 -8.02
CA LEU A 296 3.59 -15.15 -7.32
C LEU A 296 3.80 -14.20 -6.13
N ASN A 297 4.41 -14.69 -5.06
CA ASN A 297 4.72 -13.89 -3.89
C ASN A 297 6.17 -14.11 -3.48
N ILE A 298 6.92 -13.03 -3.33
CA ILE A 298 8.33 -13.03 -2.96
C ILE A 298 8.48 -12.31 -1.62
N GLU A 299 8.36 -13.08 -0.55
CA GLU A 299 8.55 -12.63 0.84
C GLU A 299 9.87 -13.14 1.42
N LYS A 300 10.28 -14.36 1.03
CA LYS A 300 11.46 -15.09 1.52
C LYS A 300 12.39 -15.50 0.39
N THR A 301 13.65 -15.77 0.71
CA THR A 301 14.68 -16.17 -0.28
C THR A 301 14.30 -17.45 -1.02
N GLU A 302 13.61 -18.37 -0.36
CA GLU A 302 13.05 -19.60 -0.95
C GLU A 302 12.08 -19.31 -2.11
N ASN A 303 11.33 -18.20 -2.05
CA ASN A 303 10.36 -17.85 -3.09
C ASN A 303 11.03 -17.46 -4.41
N LEU A 304 12.31 -17.06 -4.41
CA LEU A 304 13.06 -16.74 -5.64
C LEU A 304 13.14 -17.94 -6.59
N GLN A 305 13.05 -19.17 -6.07
CA GLN A 305 13.04 -20.36 -6.91
C GLN A 305 11.83 -20.39 -7.87
N GLU A 306 10.68 -19.84 -7.46
CA GLU A 306 9.50 -19.79 -8.32
C GLU A 306 9.68 -18.81 -9.49
N LEU A 307 10.37 -17.69 -9.27
CA LEU A 307 10.75 -16.76 -10.34
C LEU A 307 11.73 -17.41 -11.30
N ARG A 308 12.77 -18.09 -10.79
CA ARG A 308 13.77 -18.80 -11.61
C ARG A 308 13.15 -19.85 -12.54
N ARG A 309 12.06 -20.50 -12.13
CA ARG A 309 11.31 -21.47 -12.95
C ARG A 309 10.34 -20.84 -13.95
N SER A 310 10.13 -19.53 -13.87
CA SER A 310 9.18 -18.79 -14.71
C SER A 310 9.85 -18.04 -15.87
N LEU A 311 11.19 -18.02 -15.87
CA LEU A 311 12.05 -17.69 -17.02
C LEU A 311 12.10 -18.84 -18.02
#